data_AF-A0A2V7Q4I7-F1
#
_entry.id   AF-A0A2V7Q4I7-F1
#
_cell.length_a   1.000
_cell.length_b   1.000
_cell.length_c   1.000
_cell.angle_alpha   90.00
_cell.angle_beta   90.00
_cell.angle_gamma   90.00
#
_symmetry.space_group_name_H-M   'P 1'
#
loop_
_entity.id
_entity.type
_entity.pdbx_description
1 polymer ?
#
loop_
_entity_poly.entity_id
_entity_poly.type
_entity_poly.pdbx_seq_one_letter_code
_entity_poly.pdbx_strand_id
1 'polypeptide(L)'
;MPADLVGIAALPPSLATRHGAALLDGAHRALALPESELPHVERAPRQARDPAVEARVERLKAVRNRAAAELGLDPGVLCGRSTLEAVARAQPPPSDRAGLARIGELRRWQIEAFGDALLAALG
;
A
#
# COMPACT_ATOMS: atom_id res chain seq x y z
N MET A 1 14.36 4.59 -41.32
CA MET A 1 14.17 4.85 -39.88
C MET A 1 14.83 6.19 -39.57
N PRO A 2 14.16 7.12 -38.87
CA PRO A 2 14.78 8.39 -38.48
C PRO A 2 16.01 8.17 -37.58
N ALA A 3 17.07 8.96 -37.78
CA ALA A 3 18.31 8.83 -37.00
C ALA A 3 18.09 9.06 -35.50
N ASP A 4 17.15 9.95 -35.17
CA ASP A 4 16.82 10.34 -33.79
C ASP A 4 16.20 9.21 -32.95
N LEU A 5 15.79 8.12 -33.58
CA LEU A 5 15.18 6.96 -32.92
C LEU A 5 16.12 5.74 -32.82
N VAL A 6 17.35 5.85 -33.35
CA VAL A 6 18.35 4.79 -33.28
C VAL A 6 18.84 4.62 -31.83
N GLY A 7 18.90 3.38 -31.34
CA GLY A 7 19.53 3.07 -30.05
C GLY A 7 18.66 3.26 -28.81
N ILE A 8 17.39 3.66 -28.98
CA ILE A 8 16.41 3.66 -27.89
C ILE A 8 16.06 2.21 -27.53
N ALA A 9 16.58 1.72 -26.40
CA ALA A 9 16.48 0.31 -26.00
C ALA A 9 15.04 -0.23 -25.94
N ALA A 10 14.07 0.63 -25.61
CA ALA A 10 12.65 0.27 -25.52
C ALA A 10 11.87 0.41 -26.84
N LEU A 11 12.52 0.81 -27.95
CA LEU A 11 11.87 1.02 -29.25
C LEU A 11 12.48 0.08 -30.32
N PRO A 12 11.85 -1.09 -30.58
CA PRO A 12 12.29 -2.01 -31.62
C PRO A 12 12.41 -1.35 -33.01
N PRO A 13 13.39 -1.74 -33.85
CA PRO A 13 13.63 -1.11 -35.16
C PRO A 13 12.43 -1.16 -36.13
N SER A 14 11.60 -2.20 -36.04
CA SER A 14 10.38 -2.35 -36.84
C SER A 14 9.34 -1.28 -36.50
N LEU A 15 9.17 -0.95 -35.22
CA LEU A 15 8.28 0.12 -34.75
C LEU A 15 8.84 1.50 -35.08
N ALA A 16 10.14 1.71 -34.91
CA ALA A 16 10.80 2.97 -35.31
C ALA A 16 10.69 3.22 -36.82
N THR A 17 10.74 2.17 -37.65
CA THR A 17 10.56 2.30 -39.10
C THR A 17 9.11 2.62 -39.47
N ARG A 18 8.14 1.93 -38.86
CA ARG A 18 6.71 2.09 -39.18
C ARG A 18 6.09 3.37 -38.63
N HIS A 19 6.48 3.78 -37.42
CA HIS A 19 5.83 4.86 -36.68
C HIS A 19 6.76 6.05 -36.36
N GLY A 20 8.02 6.00 -36.78
CA GLY A 20 9.03 6.96 -36.34
C GLY A 20 8.68 8.41 -36.66
N ALA A 21 8.10 8.68 -37.84
CA ALA A 21 7.68 10.03 -38.21
C ALA A 21 6.60 10.58 -37.25
N ALA A 22 5.60 9.77 -36.91
CA ALA A 22 4.52 10.17 -36.00
C ALA A 22 5.01 10.34 -34.55
N LEU A 23 5.96 9.51 -34.12
CA LEU A 23 6.58 9.63 -32.79
C LEU A 23 7.37 10.93 -32.65
N LEU A 24 8.21 11.26 -33.65
CA LEU A 24 9.00 12.49 -33.64
C LEU A 24 8.13 13.75 -33.74
N ASP A 25 7.11 13.71 -34.59
CA ASP A 25 6.13 14.78 -34.70
C ASP A 25 5.37 15.02 -33.38
N GLY A 26 4.96 13.96 -32.69
CA GLY A 26 4.38 14.06 -31.35
C GLY A 26 5.32 14.68 -30.31
N ALA A 27 6.59 14.27 -30.31
CA ALA A 27 7.61 14.81 -29.42
C ALA A 27 7.90 16.29 -29.71
N HIS A 28 8.01 16.67 -30.99
CA HIS A 28 8.21 18.06 -31.39
C HIS A 28 7.05 18.96 -30.98
N ARG A 29 5.81 18.51 -31.15
CA ARG A 29 4.64 19.25 -30.66
C ARG A 29 4.67 19.40 -29.14
N ALA A 30 4.99 18.34 -28.40
CA ALA A 30 5.07 18.39 -26.95
C ALA A 30 6.16 19.35 -26.45
N LEU A 31 7.34 19.35 -27.10
CA LEU A 31 8.45 20.27 -26.78
C LEU A 31 8.14 21.74 -27.12
N ALA A 32 7.19 21.98 -28.03
CA ALA A 32 6.75 23.32 -28.40
C ALA A 32 5.62 23.87 -27.51
N LEU A 33 5.06 23.08 -26.59
CA LEU A 33 4.01 23.54 -25.69
C LEU A 33 4.57 24.57 -24.68
N PRO A 34 3.85 25.67 -24.40
CA PRO A 34 4.20 26.55 -23.29
C PRO A 34 3.99 25.83 -21.95
N GLU A 35 4.75 26.22 -20.92
CA GLU A 35 4.67 25.63 -19.58
C GLU A 35 3.23 25.59 -19.03
N SER A 36 2.41 26.59 -19.37
CA SER A 36 1.00 26.69 -18.96
C SER A 36 0.09 25.60 -19.52
N GLU A 37 0.49 24.92 -20.59
CA GLU A 37 -0.26 23.84 -21.23
C GLU A 37 0.28 22.45 -20.89
N LEU A 38 1.40 22.36 -20.15
CA LEU A 38 1.95 21.09 -19.71
C LEU A 38 0.99 20.43 -18.70
N PRO A 39 0.74 19.11 -18.83
CA PRO A 39 -0.11 18.41 -17.88
C PRO A 39 0.53 18.40 -16.50
N HIS A 40 -0.23 18.80 -15.48
CA HIS A 40 0.21 18.68 -14.10
C HIS A 40 0.07 17.21 -13.65
N VAL A 41 1.19 16.53 -13.42
CA VAL A 41 1.16 15.20 -12.79
C VAL A 41 0.82 15.39 -11.31
N GLU A 42 -0.42 15.05 -10.94
CA GLU A 42 -0.81 14.97 -9.53
C GLU A 42 0.04 13.90 -8.84
N ARG A 43 1.15 14.33 -8.25
CA ARG A 43 1.91 13.51 -7.31
C ARG A 43 1.08 13.41 -6.05
N ALA A 44 0.32 12.32 -5.91
CA ALA A 44 -0.31 11.99 -4.66
C ALA A 44 0.75 12.10 -3.55
N PRO A 45 0.54 12.96 -2.53
CA PRO A 45 1.52 13.14 -1.49
C PRO A 45 1.78 11.77 -0.87
N ARG A 46 3.07 11.43 -0.73
CA ARG A 46 3.47 10.19 -0.07
C ARG A 46 2.86 10.22 1.33
N GLN A 47 1.85 9.39 1.56
CA GLN A 47 1.09 9.40 2.81
C GLN A 47 2.08 9.26 3.96
N ALA A 48 2.21 10.32 4.77
CA ALA A 48 3.10 10.30 5.92
C ALA A 48 2.65 9.15 6.82
N ARG A 49 3.51 8.14 6.97
CA ARG A 49 3.29 7.06 7.94
C ARG A 49 3.32 7.69 9.33
N ASP A 50 2.17 7.70 10.00
CA ASP A 50 2.06 8.14 11.38
C ASP A 50 2.91 7.22 12.27
N PRO A 51 4.00 7.74 12.89
CA PRO A 51 4.89 6.91 13.71
C PRO A 51 4.16 6.25 14.88
N ALA A 52 3.10 6.87 15.41
CA ALA A 52 2.31 6.31 16.50
C ALA A 52 1.51 5.09 16.03
N VAL A 53 0.96 5.14 14.81
CA VAL A 53 0.27 4.00 14.19
C VAL A 53 1.27 2.87 13.92
N GLU A 54 2.45 3.18 13.38
CA GLU A 54 3.49 2.16 13.15
C GLU A 54 3.90 1.47 14.45
N ALA A 55 4.14 2.24 15.51
CA ALA A 55 4.46 1.69 16.82
C ALA A 55 3.35 0.79 17.38
N ARG A 56 2.07 1.15 17.18
CA ARG A 56 0.93 0.29 17.55
C ARG A 56 0.94 -1.01 16.75
N VAL A 57 1.14 -0.95 15.44
CA VAL A 57 1.19 -2.13 14.57
C VAL A 57 2.31 -3.09 14.98
N GLU A 58 3.49 -2.59 15.33
CA GLU A 58 4.59 -3.44 15.79
C GLU A 58 4.28 -4.15 17.12
N ARG A 59 3.64 -3.46 18.09
CA ARG A 59 3.18 -4.11 19.33
C ARG A 59 2.16 -5.21 19.03
N LEU A 60 1.20 -4.94 18.16
CA LEU A 60 0.17 -5.91 17.77
C LEU A 60 0.75 -7.12 17.03
N LYS A 61 1.80 -6.94 16.22
CA LYS A 61 2.50 -8.06 15.57
C LYS A 61 3.17 -8.98 16.59
N ALA A 62 3.82 -8.41 17.60
CA ALA A 62 4.46 -9.20 18.66
C ALA A 62 3.42 -10.07 19.39
N VAL A 63 2.25 -9.49 19.71
CA VAL A 63 1.14 -10.22 20.33
C VAL A 63 0.58 -11.30 19.42
N ARG A 64 0.31 -10.99 18.14
CA ARG A 64 -0.17 -11.99 17.17
C ARG A 64 0.82 -13.15 17.03
N ASN A 65 2.11 -12.88 16.94
CA ASN A 65 3.12 -13.92 16.78
C ASN A 65 3.16 -14.86 17.99
N ARG A 66 3.04 -14.31 19.21
CA ARG A 66 2.94 -15.10 20.43
C ARG A 66 1.67 -15.95 20.45
N ALA A 67 0.51 -15.34 20.19
CA ALA A 67 -0.77 -16.06 20.17
C ALA A 67 -0.79 -17.16 19.09
N ALA A 68 -0.22 -16.88 17.92
CA ALA A 68 -0.10 -17.86 16.84
C ALA A 68 0.78 -19.05 17.26
N ALA A 69 1.91 -18.80 17.93
CA ALA A 69 2.76 -19.86 18.46
C ALA A 69 2.04 -20.71 19.52
N GLU A 70 1.30 -20.08 20.44
CA GLU A 70 0.51 -20.77 21.48
C GLU A 70 -0.61 -21.64 20.88
N LEU A 71 -1.20 -21.20 19.75
CA LEU A 71 -2.25 -21.92 19.04
C LEU A 71 -1.72 -22.93 18.01
N GLY A 72 -0.40 -23.00 17.79
CA GLY A 72 0.19 -23.84 16.74
C GLY A 72 -0.18 -23.40 15.32
N LEU A 73 -0.46 -22.11 15.11
CA LEU A 73 -0.86 -21.52 13.83
C LEU A 73 0.27 -20.70 13.22
N ASP A 74 0.26 -20.59 11.89
CA ASP A 74 1.04 -19.55 11.22
C ASP A 74 0.43 -18.16 11.54
N PRO A 75 1.25 -17.12 11.80
CA PRO A 75 0.73 -15.79 12.12
C PRO A 75 -0.19 -15.21 11.03
N GLY A 76 0.06 -15.48 9.76
CA GLY A 76 -0.79 -15.05 8.65
C GLY A 76 -2.14 -15.77 8.62
N VAL A 77 -2.19 -17.02 9.11
CA VAL A 77 -3.45 -17.77 9.33
C VAL A 77 -4.23 -17.18 10.49
N LEU A 78 -3.57 -16.78 11.58
CA LEU A 78 -4.22 -16.10 12.69
C LEU A 78 -4.83 -14.77 12.24
N CYS A 79 -4.00 -13.84 11.73
CA CYS A 79 -4.48 -12.66 11.00
C CYS A 79 -3.39 -12.00 10.15
N GLY A 80 -3.83 -11.41 9.03
CA GLY A 80 -2.97 -10.64 8.14
C GLY A 80 -2.51 -9.31 8.76
N ARG A 81 -1.46 -8.72 8.18
CA ARG A 81 -0.97 -7.38 8.58
C ARG A 81 -2.06 -6.31 8.45
N SER A 82 -2.90 -6.39 7.41
CA SER A 82 -4.02 -5.45 7.17
C SER A 82 -5.01 -5.42 8.33
N THR A 83 -5.33 -6.58 8.93
CA THR A 83 -6.19 -6.66 10.12
C THR A 83 -5.57 -5.92 11.31
N LEU A 84 -4.26 -6.08 11.55
CA LEU A 84 -3.56 -5.36 12.62
C LEU A 84 -3.50 -3.85 12.35
N GLU A 85 -3.35 -3.44 11.10
CA GLU A 85 -3.40 -2.03 10.70
C GLU A 85 -4.79 -1.42 10.90
N ALA A 86 -5.86 -2.16 10.59
CA ALA A 86 -7.23 -1.74 10.87
C ALA A 86 -7.45 -1.52 12.37
N VAL A 87 -6.97 -2.45 13.21
CA VAL A 87 -7.01 -2.31 14.68
C VAL A 87 -6.20 -1.09 15.16
N ALA A 88 -4.98 -0.89 14.64
CA ALA A 88 -4.12 0.22 15.03
C ALA A 88 -4.64 1.60 14.59
N ARG A 89 -5.47 1.65 13.54
CA ARG A 89 -6.06 2.88 12.97
C ARG A 89 -7.50 3.11 13.40
N ALA A 90 -8.11 2.17 14.11
CA ALA A 90 -9.48 2.30 14.58
C ALA A 90 -9.64 3.55 15.44
N GLN A 91 -10.65 4.36 15.11
CA GLN A 91 -11.01 5.57 15.83
C GLN A 91 -12.51 5.51 16.18
N PRO A 92 -12.88 5.51 17.47
CA PRO A 92 -12.01 5.45 18.65
C PRO A 92 -11.23 4.12 18.75
N PRO A 93 -10.09 4.09 19.47
CA PRO A 93 -9.37 2.85 19.72
C PRO A 93 -10.25 1.88 20.52
N PRO A 94 -10.24 0.58 20.21
CA PRO A 94 -11.06 -0.39 20.91
C PRO A 94 -10.54 -0.59 22.34
N SER A 95 -11.44 -0.42 23.31
CA SER A 95 -11.17 -0.62 24.74
C SER A 95 -11.72 -1.95 25.27
N ASP A 96 -12.52 -2.65 24.48
CA ASP A 96 -13.15 -3.92 24.83
C ASP A 96 -13.38 -4.80 23.58
N ARG A 97 -13.83 -6.04 23.81
CA ARG A 97 -14.12 -7.00 22.73
C ARG A 97 -15.24 -6.52 21.81
N ALA A 98 -16.20 -5.73 22.31
CA ALA A 98 -17.25 -5.13 21.49
C ALA A 98 -16.68 -4.08 20.51
N GLY A 99 -15.69 -3.32 20.96
CA GLY A 99 -14.88 -2.42 20.13
C GLY A 99 -14.15 -3.16 19.03
N LEU A 100 -13.49 -4.28 19.36
CA LEU A 100 -12.84 -5.14 18.36
C LEU A 100 -13.85 -5.71 17.34
N ALA A 101 -15.05 -6.08 17.78
CA ALA A 101 -16.08 -6.64 16.91
C ALA A 101 -16.66 -5.65 15.89
N ARG A 102 -16.44 -4.33 16.08
CA ARG A 102 -16.81 -3.30 15.10
C ARG A 102 -15.81 -3.18 13.95
N ILE A 103 -14.64 -3.80 14.06
CA ILE A 103 -13.60 -3.82 13.01
C ILE A 103 -13.93 -4.97 12.06
N GLY A 104 -14.34 -4.65 10.84
CA GLY A 104 -14.82 -5.64 9.86
C GLY A 104 -13.77 -6.68 9.46
N GLU A 105 -12.49 -6.35 9.58
CA GLU A 105 -11.34 -7.22 9.29
C GLU A 105 -11.11 -8.28 10.37
N LEU A 106 -11.68 -8.11 11.58
CA LEU A 106 -11.59 -9.08 12.67
C LEU A 106 -12.80 -10.01 12.69
N ARG A 107 -12.53 -11.30 12.57
CA ARG A 107 -13.56 -12.35 12.70
C ARG A 107 -13.80 -12.67 14.17
N ARG A 108 -15.01 -13.13 14.48
CA ARG A 108 -15.42 -13.51 15.84
C ARG A 108 -14.43 -14.46 16.52
N TRP A 109 -14.02 -15.53 15.85
CA TRP A 109 -13.09 -16.52 16.41
C TRP A 109 -11.70 -15.93 16.71
N GLN A 110 -11.24 -14.92 15.96
CA GLN A 110 -9.97 -14.22 16.22
C GLN A 110 -10.08 -13.41 17.52
N ILE A 111 -11.21 -12.74 17.72
CA ILE A 111 -11.50 -11.99 18.96
C ILE A 111 -11.59 -12.95 20.16
N GLU A 112 -12.20 -14.11 19.97
CA GLU A 112 -12.28 -15.15 21.00
C GLU A 112 -10.91 -15.73 21.35
N ALA A 113 -10.06 -15.97 20.35
CA ALA A 113 -8.76 -16.60 20.52
C ALA A 113 -7.69 -15.68 21.15
N PHE A 114 -7.66 -14.38 20.80
CA PHE A 114 -6.60 -13.48 21.28
C PHE A 114 -7.02 -12.01 21.42
N GLY A 115 -8.32 -11.72 21.47
CA GLY A 115 -8.85 -10.35 21.61
C GLY A 115 -8.37 -9.63 22.87
N ASP A 116 -8.26 -10.33 24.00
CA ASP A 116 -7.75 -9.71 25.24
C ASP A 116 -6.29 -9.30 25.12
N ALA A 117 -5.50 -10.11 24.42
CA ALA A 117 -4.09 -9.81 24.16
C ALA A 117 -3.95 -8.61 23.21
N LEU A 118 -4.83 -8.48 22.21
CA LEU A 118 -4.90 -7.29 21.35
C LEU A 118 -5.20 -6.02 22.15
N LEU A 119 -6.21 -6.07 23.04
CA LEU A 119 -6.59 -4.93 23.87
C LEU A 119 -5.47 -4.52 24.81
N ALA A 120 -4.79 -5.48 25.43
CA ALA A 120 -3.66 -5.23 26.32
C ALA A 120 -2.46 -4.56 25.60
N ALA A 121 -2.32 -4.72 24.28
CA ALA A 121 -1.26 -4.09 23.49
C ALA A 121 -1.58 -2.65 23.03
N LEU A 122 -2.85 -2.27 23.10
CA LEU A 122 -3.35 -0.95 22.70
C LEU A 122 -3.34 0.06 23.84
N GLY A 123 -3.52 -0.41 25.09
CA GLY A 123 -3.27 0.36 26.32
C GLY A 123 -1.79 0.53 26.62
#